data_AF-A0A535CFD4-F1
#
_entry.id   AF-A0A535CFD4-F1
#
_cell.length_a   1.000
_cell.length_b   1.000
_cell.length_c   1.000
_cell.angle_alpha   90.00
_cell.angle_beta   90.00
_cell.angle_gamma   90.00
#
_symmetry.space_group_name_H-M   'P 1'
#
loop_
_entity.id
_entity.type
_entity.pdbx_description
1 polymer ?
#
loop_
_entity_poly.entity_id
_entity_poly.type
_entity_poly.pdbx_seq_one_letter_code
_entity_poly.pdbx_strand_id
1 'polypeptide(L)'
;MWPDAIDIIFEKDPACRNIFEALLYQSLWAIFYHRIAHALYKAHIPFLPRFISQFARLITGGIEIHPGAQIGKRFFIDHGAGIVIGETTIIGDNVMLYHQVTLGATGWWRRG
;
A
#
# COMPACT_ATOMS: atom_id res chain seq x y z
N MET A 1 -1.52 -11.10 7.43
CA MET A 1 -1.89 -10.57 6.08
C MET A 1 -3.28 -9.98 6.07
N TRP A 2 -4.33 -10.75 6.41
CA TRP A 2 -5.69 -10.23 6.59
C TRP A 2 -6.03 -9.86 8.05
N PRO A 3 -5.68 -10.66 9.07
CA PRO A 3 -5.96 -10.31 10.47
C PRO A 3 -5.29 -9.00 10.86
N ASP A 4 -3.97 -8.88 10.63
CA ASP A 4 -3.21 -7.66 10.97
C ASP A 4 -3.74 -6.38 10.30
N ALA A 5 -4.32 -6.50 9.10
CA ALA A 5 -4.84 -5.37 8.33
C ALA A 5 -6.24 -4.94 8.80
N ILE A 6 -7.06 -5.90 9.24
CA ILE A 6 -8.37 -5.64 9.83
C ILE A 6 -8.22 -5.15 11.27
N ASP A 7 -7.34 -5.77 12.05
CA ASP A 7 -7.10 -5.42 13.45
C ASP A 7 -6.62 -3.96 13.58
N ILE A 8 -5.76 -3.49 12.66
CA ILE A 8 -5.31 -2.11 12.69
C ILE A 8 -6.40 -1.11 12.27
N ILE A 9 -7.33 -1.50 11.39
CA ILE A 9 -8.50 -0.65 11.06
C ILE A 9 -9.33 -0.44 12.32
N PHE A 10 -9.66 -1.52 13.04
CA PHE A 10 -10.44 -1.42 14.28
C PHE A 10 -9.69 -0.69 15.41
N GLU A 11 -8.36 -0.82 15.49
CA GLU A 11 -7.55 -0.10 16.48
C GLU A 11 -7.51 1.41 16.19
N LYS A 12 -7.36 1.79 14.91
CA LYS A 12 -7.09 3.17 14.52
C LYS A 12 -8.34 3.97 14.17
N ASP A 13 -9.42 3.30 13.80
CA ASP A 13 -10.69 3.96 13.49
C ASP A 13 -11.84 3.41 14.36
N PRO A 14 -12.17 4.11 15.46
CA PRO A 14 -13.30 3.77 16.32
C PRO A 14 -14.67 3.83 15.61
N ALA A 15 -14.75 4.47 14.44
CA ALA A 15 -15.98 4.55 13.65
C ALA A 15 -16.24 3.28 12.84
N CYS A 16 -15.22 2.43 12.62
CA CYS A 16 -15.39 1.13 11.96
C CYS A 16 -16.00 0.12 12.95
N ARG A 17 -17.28 -0.21 12.76
CA ARG A 17 -18.07 -1.00 13.72
C ARG A 17 -18.08 -2.49 13.42
N ASN A 18 -17.75 -2.89 12.19
CA ASN A 18 -17.81 -4.28 11.76
C ASN A 18 -16.91 -4.56 10.55
N ILE A 19 -16.73 -5.85 10.23
CA ILE A 19 -15.83 -6.30 9.16
C ILE A 19 -16.30 -5.81 7.78
N PHE A 20 -17.61 -5.66 7.57
CA PHE A 20 -18.13 -5.17 6.28
C PHE A 20 -17.74 -3.72 6.04
N GLU A 21 -17.74 -2.87 7.06
CA GLU A 21 -17.22 -1.51 6.99
C GLU A 21 -15.71 -1.52 6.73
N ALA A 22 -14.94 -2.39 7.42
CA ALA A 22 -13.50 -2.52 7.19
C ALA A 22 -13.16 -2.91 5.74
N LEU A 23 -14.00 -3.72 5.08
CA LEU A 23 -13.85 -4.08 3.66
C LEU A 23 -14.03 -2.90 2.70
N LEU A 24 -14.64 -1.80 3.14
CA LEU A 24 -14.78 -0.58 2.34
C LEU A 24 -13.52 0.31 2.39
N TYR A 25 -12.55 0.01 3.26
CA TYR A 25 -11.31 0.79 3.36
C TYR A 25 -10.40 0.49 2.16
N GLN A 26 -10.10 1.52 1.38
CA GLN A 26 -9.20 1.45 0.22
C GLN A 26 -7.82 0.90 0.59
N SER A 27 -7.36 1.20 1.79
CA SER A 27 -6.09 0.77 2.36
C SER A 27 -5.97 -0.73 2.48
N LEU A 28 -7.05 -1.42 2.87
CA LEU A 28 -7.09 -2.88 2.93
C LEU A 28 -6.80 -3.48 1.56
N TRP A 29 -7.48 -2.98 0.53
CA TRP A 29 -7.31 -3.42 -0.85
C TRP A 29 -5.93 -3.08 -1.40
N ALA A 30 -5.43 -1.87 -1.15
CA ALA A 30 -4.08 -1.47 -1.58
C ALA A 30 -3.02 -2.44 -1.04
N ILE A 31 -3.08 -2.77 0.26
CA ILE A 31 -2.12 -3.68 0.87
C ILE A 31 -2.34 -5.10 0.38
N PHE A 32 -3.58 -5.58 0.28
CA PHE A 32 -3.87 -6.92 -0.25
C PHE A 32 -3.25 -7.15 -1.63
N TYR A 33 -3.55 -6.28 -2.60
CA TYR A 33 -3.00 -6.41 -3.95
C TYR A 33 -1.48 -6.18 -3.99
N HIS A 34 -0.95 -5.27 -3.17
CA HIS A 34 0.50 -5.11 -3.05
C HIS A 34 1.18 -6.39 -2.56
N ARG A 35 0.64 -7.10 -1.55
CA ARG A 35 1.24 -8.37 -1.07
C ARG A 35 1.27 -9.44 -2.16
N ILE A 36 0.21 -9.54 -2.96
CA ILE A 36 0.16 -10.43 -4.13
C ILE A 36 1.21 -10.01 -5.16
N ALA A 37 1.21 -8.74 -5.57
CA ALA A 37 2.15 -8.19 -6.55
C ALA A 37 3.60 -8.37 -6.08
N HIS A 38 3.90 -8.10 -4.82
CA HIS A 38 5.23 -8.24 -4.23
C HIS A 38 5.71 -9.70 -4.22
N ALA A 39 4.82 -10.66 -3.93
CA ALA A 39 5.16 -12.07 -4.03
C ALA A 39 5.54 -12.47 -5.46
N LEU A 40 4.77 -12.02 -6.46
CA LEU A 40 5.06 -12.28 -7.88
C LEU A 40 6.33 -11.55 -8.35
N TYR A 41 6.58 -10.34 -7.85
CA TYR A 41 7.80 -9.58 -8.11
C TYR A 41 9.03 -10.32 -7.59
N LYS A 42 8.99 -10.84 -6.35
CA LYS A 42 10.07 -11.66 -5.78
C LYS A 42 10.25 -13.00 -6.49
N ALA A 43 9.19 -13.52 -7.10
CA ALA A 43 9.26 -14.69 -7.99
C ALA A 43 9.82 -14.36 -9.39
N HIS A 44 10.28 -13.11 -9.62
CA HIS A 44 10.83 -12.64 -10.89
C HIS A 44 9.86 -12.78 -12.08
N ILE A 45 8.55 -12.76 -11.80
CA ILE A 45 7.53 -12.80 -12.86
C ILE A 45 7.51 -11.43 -13.55
N PRO A 46 7.73 -11.37 -14.88
CA PRO A 46 7.72 -10.11 -15.60
C PRO A 46 6.29 -9.58 -15.73
N PHE A 47 6.16 -8.25 -15.87
CA PHE A 47 4.91 -7.52 -16.19
C PHE A 47 3.76 -7.62 -15.18
N LEU A 48 3.32 -8.84 -14.84
CA LEU A 48 2.14 -9.12 -14.01
C LEU A 48 2.15 -8.41 -12.65
N PRO A 49 3.27 -8.34 -11.89
CA PRO A 49 3.30 -7.56 -10.65
C PRO A 49 2.94 -6.09 -10.87
N ARG A 50 3.47 -5.48 -11.93
CA ARG A 50 3.21 -4.07 -12.24
C ARG A 50 1.79 -3.85 -12.74
N PHE A 51 1.23 -4.80 -13.50
CA PHE A 51 -0.17 -4.79 -13.88
C PHE A 51 -1.08 -4.80 -12.64
N ILE A 52 -0.84 -5.69 -11.67
CA ILE A 52 -1.62 -5.76 -10.42
C ILE A 52 -1.49 -4.46 -9.62
N SER A 53 -0.28 -3.88 -9.54
CA SER A 53 -0.05 -2.59 -8.89
C SER A 53 -0.88 -1.45 -9.53
N GLN A 54 -0.99 -1.41 -10.86
CA GLN A 54 -1.81 -0.41 -11.55
C GLN A 54 -3.31 -0.67 -11.40
N PHE A 55 -3.73 -1.93 -11.42
CA PHE A 55 -5.11 -2.30 -11.12
C PHE A 55 -5.51 -1.90 -9.70
N ALA A 56 -4.65 -2.15 -8.71
CA ALA A 56 -4.84 -1.73 -7.33
C ALA A 56 -4.97 -0.20 -7.22
N ARG A 57 -4.10 0.55 -7.91
CA ARG A 57 -4.18 2.02 -7.96
C ARG A 57 -5.52 2.52 -8.49
N LEU A 58 -6.06 1.86 -9.52
CA LEU A 58 -7.35 2.22 -10.11
C LEU A 58 -8.50 2.02 -9.12
N ILE A 59 -8.62 0.83 -8.53
CA ILE A 59 -9.76 0.49 -7.65
C ILE A 59 -9.70 1.21 -6.30
N THR A 60 -8.50 1.60 -5.84
CA THR A 60 -8.30 2.32 -4.57
C THR A 60 -8.39 3.83 -4.73
N GLY A 61 -8.73 4.33 -5.92
CA GLY A 61 -8.86 5.77 -6.16
C GLY A 61 -7.52 6.53 -6.12
N GLY A 62 -6.39 5.85 -6.35
CA GLY A 62 -5.09 6.49 -6.55
C GLY A 62 -3.99 6.14 -5.55
N ILE A 63 -4.09 5.05 -4.78
CA ILE A 63 -2.97 4.56 -3.96
C ILE A 63 -1.99 3.82 -4.86
N GLU A 64 -0.82 4.41 -5.14
CA GLU A 64 0.22 3.77 -5.93
C GLU A 64 1.29 3.13 -5.03
N ILE A 65 1.40 1.80 -5.11
CA ILE A 65 2.47 1.05 -4.44
C ILE A 65 3.20 0.20 -5.47
N HIS A 66 4.50 0.45 -5.65
CA HIS A 66 5.32 -0.36 -6.53
C HIS A 66 5.45 -1.80 -5.98
N PRO A 67 5.41 -2.85 -6.82
CA PRO A 67 5.54 -4.23 -6.36
C PRO A 67 6.85 -4.52 -5.61
N GLY A 68 7.94 -3.82 -5.97
CA GLY A 68 9.24 -3.95 -5.31
C GLY A 68 9.32 -3.37 -3.89
N ALA A 69 8.37 -2.50 -3.51
CA ALA A 69 8.38 -1.88 -2.19
C ALA A 69 8.30 -2.94 -1.09
N GLN A 70 9.06 -2.75 -0.01
CA GLN A 70 9.06 -3.62 1.15
C GLN A 70 8.26 -2.96 2.27
N ILE A 71 7.18 -3.62 2.71
CA ILE A 71 6.26 -3.07 3.71
C ILE A 71 6.18 -4.00 4.92
N GLY A 72 6.40 -3.47 6.10
CA GLY A 72 6.27 -4.19 7.37
C GLY A 72 4.83 -4.61 7.72
N LYS A 73 4.66 -5.24 8.87
CA LYS A 73 3.35 -5.60 9.44
C LYS A 73 2.64 -4.38 9.97
N ARG A 74 1.31 -4.47 10.08
CA ARG A 74 0.47 -3.40 10.66
C ARG A 74 0.72 -2.05 9.98
N PHE A 75 0.91 -2.08 8.66
CA PHE A 75 0.97 -0.88 7.85
C PHE A 75 -0.45 -0.45 7.50
N PHE A 76 -0.76 0.81 7.76
CA PHE A 76 -2.07 1.37 7.54
C PHE A 76 -1.98 2.63 6.70
N ILE A 77 -2.98 2.82 5.83
CA ILE A 77 -3.14 4.04 5.07
C ILE A 77 -4.48 4.63 5.52
N ASP A 78 -4.53 5.92 5.77
CA ASP A 78 -5.77 6.63 6.02
C ASP A 78 -6.00 7.64 4.90
N HIS A 79 -7.20 7.64 4.31
CA HIS A 79 -7.56 8.46 3.15
C HIS A 79 -6.54 8.41 2.00
N GLY A 80 -6.13 7.24 1.49
CA GLY A 80 -4.92 7.10 0.66
C GLY A 80 -4.81 7.83 -0.70
N ALA A 81 -5.74 8.72 -1.06
CA ALA A 81 -5.68 9.49 -2.30
C ALA A 81 -4.33 10.22 -2.47
N GLY A 82 -3.68 10.00 -3.62
CA GLY A 82 -2.40 10.64 -3.96
C GLY A 82 -1.17 10.06 -3.28
N ILE A 83 -1.27 8.89 -2.62
CA ILE A 83 -0.09 8.19 -2.10
C ILE A 83 0.73 7.59 -3.25
N VAL A 84 2.05 7.74 -3.16
CA VAL A 84 3.03 7.11 -4.06
C VAL A 84 4.14 6.45 -3.24
N ILE A 85 4.33 5.14 -3.40
CA ILE A 85 5.39 4.35 -2.76
C ILE A 85 6.24 3.69 -3.86
N GLY A 86 7.48 4.15 -3.99
CA GLY A 86 8.43 3.76 -5.03
C GLY A 86 9.08 2.38 -4.82
N GLU A 87 9.73 1.88 -5.88
CA GLU A 87 10.26 0.51 -5.96
C GLU A 87 11.20 0.11 -4.83
N THR A 88 12.13 0.98 -4.45
CA THR A 88 13.16 0.68 -3.45
C THR A 88 12.77 1.09 -2.04
N THR A 89 11.52 1.52 -1.82
CA THR A 89 11.05 1.97 -0.52
C THR A 89 11.01 0.81 0.48
N ILE A 90 11.51 1.05 1.69
CA ILE A 90 11.40 0.13 2.83
C ILE A 90 10.61 0.84 3.93
N ILE A 91 9.45 0.29 4.27
CA ILE A 91 8.56 0.74 5.34
C ILE A 91 8.60 -0.31 6.45
N GLY A 92 8.88 0.12 7.68
CA GLY A 92 8.91 -0.76 8.85
C GLY A 92 7.52 -1.19 9.34
N ASP A 93 7.49 -1.83 10.51
CA ASP A 93 6.24 -2.25 11.16
C ASP A 93 5.53 -1.06 11.84
N ASN A 94 4.19 -1.14 11.94
CA ASN A 94 3.35 -0.16 12.64
C ASN A 94 3.41 1.28 12.08
N VAL A 95 3.63 1.40 10.77
CA VAL A 95 3.64 2.70 10.09
C VAL A 95 2.23 3.04 9.60
N MET A 96 1.84 4.31 9.77
CA MET A 96 0.62 4.87 9.21
C MET A 96 0.97 6.01 8.26
N LEU A 97 0.33 6.05 7.09
CA LEU A 97 0.41 7.18 6.15
C LEU A 97 -0.97 7.78 5.91
N TYR A 98 -1.00 9.09 5.66
CA TYR A 98 -2.20 9.81 5.21
C TYR A 98 -2.14 10.09 3.69
N HIS A 99 -3.19 10.70 3.15
CA HIS A 99 -3.25 11.18 1.77
C HIS A 99 -2.00 11.97 1.34
N GLN A 100 -1.70 11.93 0.03
CA GLN A 100 -0.67 12.76 -0.63
C GLN A 100 0.78 12.51 -0.18
N VAL A 101 1.05 11.45 0.60
CA VAL A 101 2.43 11.07 0.94
C VAL A 101 3.14 10.45 -0.26
N THR A 102 4.33 10.94 -0.57
CA THR A 102 5.23 10.33 -1.55
C THR A 102 6.51 9.83 -0.88
N LEU A 103 6.74 8.52 -0.96
CA LEU A 103 8.00 7.86 -0.62
C LEU A 103 8.64 7.39 -1.93
N GLY A 104 9.50 8.23 -2.50
CA GLY A 104 10.08 7.98 -3.82
C GLY A 104 11.36 8.79 -4.03
N ALA A 105 11.84 8.83 -5.26
CA ALA A 105 12.98 9.65 -5.63
C ALA A 105 12.54 11.09 -5.89
N THR A 106 13.36 12.06 -5.46
CA THR A 106 13.34 13.39 -6.05
C THR A 106 13.85 13.28 -7.49
N GLY A 107 13.27 14.03 -8.44
CA GLY A 107 13.66 13.97 -9.86
C GLY A 107 15.14 14.29 -10.15
N TRP A 108 15.47 14.52 -11.42
CA TRP A 108 16.81 14.65 -12.06
C TRP A 108 17.86 15.59 -11.42
N TRP A 109 17.61 16.17 -10.25
CA TRP A 109 18.58 16.90 -9.45
C TRP A 109 19.56 15.93 -8.76
N ARG A 110 20.37 15.23 -9.56
CA ARG A 110 21.69 14.80 -9.07
C ARG A 110 22.49 16.08 -8.84
N ARG A 111 22.79 16.42 -7.59
CA ARG A 111 24.00 17.22 -7.34
C ARG A 111 25.18 16.32 -7.72
N GLY A 112 26.02 16.83 -8.62
CA GLY A 112 27.38 16.32 -8.82
C GLY A 112 28.21 16.49 -7.57
#